data_AF-A0A943ZIW7-F1
#
_entry.id   AF-A0A943ZIW7-F1
#
_cell.length_a   1.000
_cell.length_b   1.000
_cell.length_c   1.000
_cell.angle_alpha   90.00
_cell.angle_beta   90.00
_cell.angle_gamma   90.00
#
_symmetry.space_group_name_H-M   'P 1'
#
loop_
_entity.id
_entity.type
_entity.pdbx_description
1 polymer ?
#
loop_
_entity_poly.entity_id
_entity_poly.type
_entity_poly.pdbx_seq_one_letter_code
_entity_poly.pdbx_strand_id
1 'polypeptide(L)'
;MKLSILLAGSILTSAIVGNAYAQTCGAQPSCAELGYTYTGSTSDCVNTPMKCPFNTSYFNCTKKADALAKLQADIVTAAMPNYSKMEWRAKGQEYIAETNGFIIGYDTHRFDSGSNWQCNSTDINITINGRNVRLSPSQTNWAINSWSYPIKKGSKYRVSGGHQNVVIDYNFVPSI
;
A
#
# COMPACT_ATOMS: atom_id res chain seq x y z
N MET A 1 23.39 95.22 25.48
CA MET A 1 24.23 94.34 24.65
C MET A 1 23.35 93.67 23.60
N LYS A 2 23.88 93.50 22.38
CA LYS A 2 23.26 92.87 21.19
C LYS A 2 22.86 91.40 21.43
N LEU A 3 21.82 90.90 20.76
CA LEU A 3 21.93 90.01 19.57
C LEU A 3 20.53 89.68 19.01
N SER A 4 20.36 89.83 17.69
CA SER A 4 19.26 89.26 16.91
C SER A 4 19.77 88.04 16.14
N ILE A 5 19.06 86.91 16.16
CA ILE A 5 19.12 85.87 15.12
C ILE A 5 17.71 85.28 14.93
N LEU A 6 17.17 85.47 13.72
CA LEU A 6 16.07 84.71 13.10
C LEU A 6 16.54 83.28 12.79
N LEU A 7 15.64 82.28 12.78
CA LEU A 7 15.50 81.37 11.65
C LEU A 7 14.23 80.49 11.73
N ALA A 8 13.71 80.19 10.55
CA ALA A 8 12.44 79.55 10.22
C ALA A 8 12.33 78.07 10.63
N GLY A 9 11.10 77.54 10.57
CA GLY A 9 10.94 76.12 10.26
C GLY A 9 9.66 75.44 10.73
N SER A 10 8.67 75.44 9.84
CA SER A 10 7.88 74.26 9.45
C SER A 10 7.01 73.49 10.47
N ILE A 11 5.73 73.45 10.08
CA ILE A 11 4.65 72.55 10.49
C ILE A 11 5.12 71.09 10.44
N LEU A 12 4.92 70.33 11.51
CA LEU A 12 4.83 68.87 11.44
C LEU A 12 3.68 68.42 12.33
N THR A 13 2.49 68.44 11.74
CA THR A 13 1.45 67.44 12.01
C THR A 13 2.14 66.09 12.11
N SER A 14 2.15 65.51 13.31
CA SER A 14 2.49 64.11 13.56
C SER A 14 1.48 63.23 12.83
N ALA A 15 1.66 63.10 11.52
CA ALA A 15 1.09 62.04 10.74
C ALA A 15 1.53 60.74 11.41
N ILE A 16 0.54 59.92 11.70
CA ILE A 16 0.64 58.64 12.35
C ILE A 16 1.52 57.77 11.45
N VAL A 17 2.83 57.71 11.69
CA VAL A 17 3.70 56.69 11.07
C VAL A 17 3.53 55.41 11.88
N GLY A 18 2.33 54.85 11.77
CA GLY A 18 1.94 53.57 12.33
C GLY A 18 1.64 52.58 11.20
N ASN A 19 2.51 52.50 10.20
CA ASN A 19 2.41 51.54 9.09
C ASN A 19 3.76 51.27 8.40
N ALA A 20 4.87 51.34 9.12
CA ALA A 20 6.19 50.93 8.64
C ALA A 20 6.52 49.45 8.95
N TYR A 21 5.51 48.57 8.94
CA TYR A 21 5.68 47.11 9.03
C TYR A 21 4.89 46.36 7.95
N ALA A 22 4.93 46.83 6.70
CA ALA A 22 4.44 46.03 5.57
C ALA A 22 5.04 46.43 4.20
N GLN A 23 6.21 47.09 4.15
CA GLN A 23 6.74 47.64 2.88
C GLN A 23 7.72 46.72 2.13
N THR A 24 7.72 45.41 2.41
CA THR A 24 8.31 44.37 1.55
C THR A 24 7.62 43.02 1.74
N CYS A 25 6.29 42.96 1.72
CA CYS A 25 5.62 41.69 1.51
C CYS A 25 5.50 41.50 -0.01
N GLY A 26 6.19 40.50 -0.57
CA GLY A 26 5.93 40.04 -1.94
C GLY A 26 4.44 39.73 -2.13
N ALA A 27 4.00 39.58 -3.38
CA ALA A 27 2.59 39.25 -3.68
C ALA A 27 2.06 38.16 -2.73
N GLN A 28 0.90 38.42 -2.13
CA GLN A 28 0.29 37.50 -1.17
C GLN A 28 0.15 36.10 -1.80
N PRO A 29 0.67 35.04 -1.15
CA PRO A 29 0.59 33.69 -1.71
C PRO A 29 -0.88 33.26 -1.85
N SER A 30 -1.17 32.52 -2.91
CA SER A 30 -2.50 31.98 -3.15
C SER A 30 -2.83 30.85 -2.17
N CYS A 31 -4.10 30.65 -1.86
CA CYS A 31 -4.56 29.54 -1.02
C CYS A 31 -4.13 28.17 -1.60
N ALA A 32 -4.09 28.05 -2.92
CA ALA A 32 -3.64 26.83 -3.59
C ALA A 32 -2.15 26.53 -3.35
N GLU A 33 -1.28 27.54 -3.42
CA GLU A 33 0.16 27.40 -3.10
C GLU A 33 0.40 26.98 -1.65
N LEU A 34 -0.52 27.34 -0.75
CA LEU A 34 -0.48 26.95 0.66
C LEU A 34 -1.18 25.62 0.95
N GLY A 35 -1.68 24.90 -0.08
CA GLY A 35 -2.33 23.60 0.07
C GLY A 35 -3.81 23.65 0.47
N TYR A 36 -4.47 24.81 0.33
CA TYR A 36 -5.91 24.99 0.52
C TYR A 36 -6.59 25.04 -0.84
N THR A 37 -6.93 23.86 -1.38
CA THR A 37 -7.50 23.72 -2.73
C THR A 37 -8.98 23.35 -2.74
N TYR A 38 -9.53 22.95 -1.59
CA TYR A 38 -10.91 22.48 -1.50
C TYR A 38 -11.89 23.60 -1.18
N THR A 39 -12.97 23.70 -1.94
CA THR A 39 -14.01 24.75 -1.80
C THR A 39 -15.40 24.19 -1.52
N GLY A 40 -15.52 22.88 -1.32
CA GLY A 40 -16.80 22.20 -1.07
C GLY A 40 -17.18 22.16 0.42
N SER A 41 -18.07 21.22 0.76
CA SER A 41 -18.55 21.05 2.13
C SER A 41 -17.47 20.48 3.06
N THR A 42 -17.27 21.14 4.20
CA THR A 42 -16.37 20.65 5.26
C THR A 42 -16.76 19.27 5.82
N SER A 43 -18.01 18.84 5.61
CA SER A 43 -18.49 17.49 5.95
C SER A 43 -17.78 16.38 5.16
N ASP A 44 -17.21 16.70 4.01
CA ASP A 44 -16.59 15.73 3.11
C ASP A 44 -15.14 15.43 3.49
N CYS A 45 -14.60 16.18 4.45
CA CYS A 45 -13.23 16.04 4.92
C CYS A 45 -13.12 14.94 5.98
N VAL A 46 -12.01 14.21 5.96
CA VAL A 46 -11.63 13.26 7.01
C VAL A 46 -10.97 14.00 8.17
N ASN A 47 -10.18 15.04 7.87
CA ASN A 47 -9.52 15.89 8.85
C ASN A 47 -10.41 17.07 9.27
N THR A 48 -10.08 17.67 10.42
CA THR A 48 -10.64 18.97 10.81
C THR A 48 -10.28 20.02 9.76
N PRO A 49 -11.27 20.63 9.07
CA PRO A 49 -10.98 21.53 7.96
C PRO A 49 -10.41 22.86 8.45
N MET A 50 -9.24 23.23 7.93
CA MET A 50 -8.62 24.51 8.23
C MET A 50 -8.91 25.49 7.09
N LYS A 51 -9.37 26.70 7.43
CA LYS A 51 -9.63 27.76 6.45
C LYS A 51 -8.33 28.43 6.00
N CYS A 52 -8.25 28.78 4.73
CA CYS A 52 -7.15 29.60 4.23
C CYS A 52 -7.21 31.01 4.87
N PRO A 53 -6.09 31.55 5.39
CA PRO A 53 -6.04 32.89 5.98
C PRO A 53 -6.43 34.02 5.03
N PHE A 54 -6.25 33.79 3.73
CA PHE A 54 -6.42 34.78 2.67
C PHE A 54 -7.75 34.67 1.93
N ASN A 55 -8.44 33.52 2.03
CA ASN A 55 -9.77 33.31 1.46
C ASN A 55 -10.50 32.17 2.20
N THR A 56 -11.50 32.53 3.00
CA THR A 56 -12.22 31.57 3.84
C THR A 56 -13.07 30.55 3.08
N SER A 57 -13.24 30.70 1.77
CA SER A 57 -13.90 29.72 0.90
C SER A 57 -13.01 28.53 0.56
N TYR A 58 -11.71 28.59 0.84
CA TYR A 58 -10.75 27.52 0.58
C TYR A 58 -10.34 26.84 1.89
N PHE A 59 -10.26 25.52 1.85
CA PHE A 59 -9.96 24.67 2.99
C PHE A 59 -8.82 23.70 2.68
N ASN A 60 -8.06 23.36 3.71
CA ASN A 60 -7.19 22.19 3.71
C ASN A 60 -8.06 20.97 4.12
N CYS A 61 -8.27 20.06 3.18
CA CYS A 61 -9.21 18.97 3.31
C CYS A 61 -8.71 17.73 2.55
N THR A 62 -8.52 16.63 3.27
CA THR A 62 -8.45 15.29 2.67
C THR A 62 -9.87 14.77 2.53
N LYS A 63 -10.35 14.64 1.29
CA LYS A 63 -11.73 14.18 1.04
C LYS A 63 -11.88 12.72 1.44
N LYS A 64 -13.03 12.37 2.01
CA LYS A 64 -13.41 11.00 2.33
C LYS A 64 -13.35 10.07 1.11
N ALA A 65 -13.79 10.56 -0.05
CA ALA A 65 -13.73 9.81 -1.30
C ALA A 65 -12.28 9.47 -1.71
N ASP A 66 -11.37 10.45 -1.64
CA ASP A 66 -9.96 10.26 -1.98
C ASP A 66 -9.27 9.32 -0.98
N ALA A 67 -9.58 9.45 0.31
CA ALA A 67 -9.09 8.55 1.35
C ALA A 67 -9.59 7.11 1.16
N LEU A 68 -10.86 6.94 0.81
CA LEU A 68 -11.45 5.63 0.51
C LEU A 68 -10.82 5.00 -0.74
N ALA A 69 -10.64 5.78 -1.80
CA ALA A 69 -9.99 5.33 -3.02
C ALA A 69 -8.54 4.88 -2.76
N LYS A 70 -7.79 5.66 -1.95
CA LYS A 70 -6.44 5.27 -1.52
C LYS A 70 -6.46 3.98 -0.69
N LEU A 71 -7.37 3.87 0.28
CA LEU A 71 -7.49 2.68 1.11
C LEU A 71 -7.81 1.43 0.27
N GLN A 72 -8.70 1.57 -0.71
CA GLN A 72 -8.99 0.49 -1.67
C GLN A 72 -7.74 0.08 -2.46
N ALA A 73 -6.98 1.05 -2.97
CA ALA A 73 -5.73 0.78 -3.68
C ALA A 73 -4.68 0.09 -2.78
N ASP A 74 -4.54 0.55 -1.54
CA ASP A 74 -3.62 -0.03 -0.55
C ASP A 74 -4.01 -1.48 -0.21
N ILE A 75 -5.32 -1.76 -0.02
CA ILE A 75 -5.83 -3.11 0.23
C ILE A 75 -5.53 -4.04 -0.95
N VAL A 76 -5.82 -3.60 -2.18
CA VAL A 76 -5.52 -4.38 -3.39
C VAL A 76 -4.02 -4.66 -3.48
N THR A 77 -3.18 -3.65 -3.25
CA THR A 77 -1.72 -3.78 -3.27
C THR A 77 -1.22 -4.78 -2.23
N ALA A 78 -1.77 -4.74 -1.01
CA ALA A 78 -1.40 -5.66 0.07
C ALA A 78 -1.96 -7.08 -0.10
N ALA A 79 -3.05 -7.25 -0.86
CA ALA A 79 -3.70 -8.53 -1.10
C ALA A 79 -3.18 -9.26 -2.36
N MET A 80 -2.66 -8.52 -3.34
CA MET A 80 -2.21 -9.11 -4.60
C MET A 80 -0.76 -9.62 -4.52
N PRO A 81 -0.46 -10.81 -5.08
CA PRO A 81 0.90 -11.34 -5.14
C PRO A 81 1.79 -10.50 -6.08
N ASN A 82 3.03 -10.28 -5.66
CA ASN A 82 4.08 -9.68 -6.48
C ASN A 82 4.92 -10.77 -7.16
N TYR A 83 4.52 -11.17 -8.37
CA TYR A 83 5.18 -12.25 -9.12
C TYR A 83 6.64 -11.98 -9.48
N SER A 84 7.09 -10.72 -9.51
CA SER A 84 8.50 -10.37 -9.72
C SER A 84 9.39 -10.73 -8.53
N LYS A 85 8.81 -11.04 -7.37
CA LYS A 85 9.50 -11.47 -6.15
C LYS A 85 9.24 -12.94 -5.81
N MET A 86 8.92 -13.75 -6.81
CA MET A 86 8.66 -15.17 -6.63
C MET A 86 9.90 -15.91 -6.13
N GLU A 87 9.71 -16.77 -5.12
CA GLU A 87 10.77 -17.55 -4.50
C GLU A 87 10.46 -19.04 -4.58
N TRP A 88 11.37 -19.81 -5.17
CA TRP A 88 11.25 -21.26 -5.22
C TRP A 88 11.30 -21.88 -3.82
N ARG A 89 10.53 -22.96 -3.64
CA ARG A 89 10.45 -23.70 -2.38
C ARG A 89 10.64 -25.19 -2.62
N ALA A 90 11.40 -25.83 -1.74
CA ALA A 90 11.69 -27.25 -1.81
C ALA A 90 10.53 -28.07 -1.25
N LYS A 91 10.15 -29.12 -1.98
CA LYS A 91 9.21 -30.14 -1.51
C LYS A 91 9.71 -30.76 -0.19
N GLY A 92 8.81 -30.93 0.77
CA GLY A 92 9.06 -31.55 2.07
C GLY A 92 9.64 -30.61 3.14
N GLN A 93 10.10 -29.42 2.76
CA GLN A 93 10.63 -28.43 3.70
C GLN A 93 9.50 -27.57 4.28
N GLU A 94 9.57 -27.31 5.59
CA GLU A 94 8.68 -26.36 6.27
C GLU A 94 9.31 -24.97 6.22
N TYR A 95 8.50 -23.98 5.86
CA TYR A 95 8.87 -22.58 5.79
C TYR A 95 7.97 -21.74 6.69
N ILE A 96 8.46 -20.58 7.13
CA ILE A 96 7.67 -19.56 7.81
C ILE A 96 7.54 -18.37 6.86
N ALA A 97 6.31 -17.90 6.63
CA ALA A 97 6.08 -16.75 5.77
C ALA A 97 6.52 -15.44 6.43
N GLU A 98 7.51 -14.75 5.87
CA GLU A 98 7.98 -13.47 6.41
C GLU A 98 7.06 -12.29 6.07
N THR A 99 6.28 -12.46 4.99
CA THR A 99 5.26 -11.51 4.51
C THR A 99 3.93 -12.23 4.32
N ASN A 100 2.86 -11.46 4.08
CA ASN A 100 1.68 -12.04 3.45
C ASN A 100 2.05 -12.46 2.02
N GLY A 101 1.29 -13.36 1.43
CA GLY A 101 1.55 -13.81 0.06
C GLY A 101 0.74 -15.02 -0.31
N PHE A 102 1.24 -15.76 -1.29
CA PHE A 102 0.63 -16.97 -1.80
C PHE A 102 1.68 -18.05 -1.94
N ILE A 103 1.30 -19.29 -1.69
CA ILE A 103 1.99 -20.42 -2.33
C ILE A 103 1.26 -20.71 -3.63
N ILE A 104 2.01 -20.84 -4.71
CA ILE A 104 1.50 -21.26 -6.01
C ILE A 104 2.35 -22.39 -6.53
N GLY A 105 1.72 -23.35 -7.19
CA GLY A 105 2.44 -24.49 -7.71
C GLY A 105 1.57 -25.37 -8.57
N TYR A 106 2.18 -26.46 -9.00
CA TYR A 106 1.49 -27.51 -9.71
C TYR A 106 2.00 -28.88 -9.28
N ASP A 107 1.16 -29.88 -9.48
CA ASP A 107 1.54 -31.27 -9.43
C ASP A 107 1.09 -31.98 -10.71
N THR A 108 1.92 -32.91 -11.16
CA THR A 108 1.64 -33.76 -12.33
C THR A 108 2.35 -35.09 -12.21
N HIS A 109 1.83 -36.11 -12.88
CA HIS A 109 2.52 -37.37 -13.04
C HIS A 109 3.53 -37.28 -14.21
N ARG A 110 4.79 -37.65 -13.99
CA ARG A 110 5.90 -37.45 -14.95
C ARG A 110 5.89 -38.45 -16.12
N PHE A 111 5.22 -39.58 -15.97
CA PHE A 111 5.33 -40.68 -16.92
C PHE A 111 3.98 -41.16 -17.41
N ASP A 112 3.94 -41.41 -18.72
CA ASP A 112 2.97 -42.20 -19.47
C ASP A 112 2.90 -43.61 -18.86
N SER A 113 2.19 -43.69 -17.76
CA SER A 113 2.06 -44.90 -16.98
C SER A 113 0.75 -45.55 -17.39
N GLY A 114 0.76 -46.14 -18.57
CA GLY A 114 -0.38 -46.83 -19.16
C GLY A 114 -1.19 -47.56 -18.10
N SER A 115 -2.43 -47.11 -17.88
CA SER A 115 -3.48 -47.77 -17.08
C SER A 115 -3.04 -48.54 -15.81
N ASN A 116 -2.02 -48.07 -15.08
CA ASN A 116 -1.59 -48.70 -13.83
C ASN A 116 -2.10 -47.89 -12.63
N TRP A 117 -2.89 -48.53 -11.77
CA TRP A 117 -3.41 -47.95 -10.52
C TRP A 117 -2.30 -47.46 -9.57
N GLN A 118 -1.07 -47.99 -9.71
CA GLN A 118 0.12 -47.56 -8.96
C GLN A 118 0.63 -46.17 -9.37
N CYS A 119 0.00 -45.52 -10.35
CA CYS A 119 0.41 -44.23 -10.89
C CYS A 119 -0.54 -43.09 -10.49
N ASN A 120 -1.45 -43.38 -9.57
CA ASN A 120 -2.15 -42.38 -8.79
C ASN A 120 -1.42 -42.17 -7.46
N SER A 121 -1.29 -40.93 -7.01
CA SER A 121 -0.83 -40.60 -5.66
C SER A 121 -2.03 -40.16 -4.83
N THR A 122 -2.02 -40.44 -3.53
CA THR A 122 -3.08 -40.01 -2.58
C THR A 122 -2.49 -39.30 -1.37
N ASP A 123 -1.26 -38.83 -1.47
CA ASP A 123 -0.46 -38.34 -0.36
C ASP A 123 0.12 -36.93 -0.61
N ILE A 124 -0.36 -36.21 -1.63
CA ILE A 124 0.01 -34.81 -1.85
C ILE A 124 -0.65 -33.95 -0.78
N ASN A 125 0.15 -33.38 0.11
CA ASN A 125 -0.31 -32.55 1.20
C ASN A 125 0.21 -31.12 1.03
N ILE A 126 -0.69 -30.15 1.17
CA ILE A 126 -0.35 -28.72 1.22
C ILE A 126 -0.78 -28.23 2.60
N THR A 127 0.18 -28.13 3.50
CA THR A 127 -0.09 -27.81 4.91
C THR A 127 0.19 -26.36 5.20
N ILE A 128 -0.74 -25.70 5.91
CA ILE A 128 -0.61 -24.34 6.44
C ILE A 128 -1.00 -24.40 7.91
N ASN A 129 -0.08 -24.01 8.81
CA ASN A 129 -0.23 -24.12 10.26
C ASN A 129 -0.69 -25.52 10.70
N GLY A 130 -0.13 -26.56 10.09
CA GLY A 130 -0.47 -27.96 10.37
C GLY A 130 -1.78 -28.47 9.76
N ARG A 131 -2.61 -27.61 9.14
CA ARG A 131 -3.84 -28.01 8.45
C ARG A 131 -3.56 -28.27 6.98
N ASN A 132 -3.93 -29.44 6.46
CA ASN A 132 -3.92 -29.69 5.02
C ASN A 132 -5.06 -28.89 4.36
N VAL A 133 -4.71 -27.96 3.47
CA VAL A 133 -5.67 -27.15 2.70
C VAL A 133 -6.01 -27.77 1.35
N ARG A 134 -5.28 -28.81 0.94
CA ARG A 134 -5.67 -29.64 -0.20
C ARG A 134 -6.68 -30.68 0.27
N LEU A 135 -7.96 -30.47 -0.03
CA LEU A 135 -9.06 -31.33 0.43
C LEU A 135 -8.96 -32.76 -0.12
N SER A 136 -8.49 -32.91 -1.37
CA SER A 136 -8.18 -34.20 -1.96
C SER A 136 -6.68 -34.32 -2.20
N PRO A 137 -5.96 -35.16 -1.44
CA PRO A 137 -4.53 -35.39 -1.66
C PRO A 137 -4.25 -36.23 -2.90
N SER A 138 -5.30 -36.62 -3.62
CA SER A 138 -5.20 -37.43 -4.82
C SER A 138 -4.63 -36.66 -6.00
N GLN A 139 -3.87 -37.39 -6.82
CA GLN A 139 -3.44 -37.01 -8.14
C GLN A 139 -3.62 -38.21 -9.06
N THR A 140 -4.25 -37.99 -10.21
CA THR A 140 -4.51 -39.02 -11.22
C THR A 140 -3.47 -38.93 -12.33
N ASN A 141 -3.24 -40.07 -12.99
CA ASN A 141 -2.40 -40.09 -14.18
C ASN A 141 -2.92 -39.09 -15.24
N TRP A 142 -1.99 -38.46 -15.99
CA TRP A 142 -2.24 -37.44 -17.02
C TRP A 142 -2.90 -36.13 -16.58
N ALA A 143 -3.21 -35.95 -15.30
CA ALA A 143 -3.74 -34.68 -14.80
C ALA A 143 -2.61 -33.74 -14.36
N ILE A 144 -2.75 -32.47 -14.73
CA ILE A 144 -1.93 -31.38 -14.20
C ILE A 144 -2.85 -30.54 -13.32
N ASN A 145 -2.54 -30.49 -12.03
CA ASN A 145 -3.31 -29.68 -11.09
C ASN A 145 -2.48 -28.44 -10.74
N SER A 146 -2.96 -27.28 -11.15
CA SER A 146 -2.45 -26.01 -10.64
C SER A 146 -3.22 -25.60 -9.41
N TRP A 147 -2.53 -24.98 -8.46
CA TRP A 147 -3.14 -24.53 -7.21
C TRP A 147 -2.47 -23.27 -6.70
N SER A 148 -3.24 -22.51 -5.94
CA SER A 148 -2.79 -21.32 -5.24
C SER A 148 -3.50 -21.19 -3.90
N TYR A 149 -2.75 -20.86 -2.86
CA TYR A 149 -3.31 -20.65 -1.53
C TYR A 149 -2.72 -19.39 -0.90
N PRO A 150 -3.56 -18.48 -0.35
CA PRO A 150 -3.07 -17.34 0.39
C PRO A 150 -2.40 -17.79 1.70
N ILE A 151 -1.33 -17.10 2.07
CA ILE A 151 -0.54 -17.34 3.27
C ILE A 151 -0.40 -16.01 4.02
N LYS A 152 -0.79 -16.04 5.30
CA LYS A 152 -0.59 -14.91 6.20
C LYS A 152 0.84 -14.93 6.75
N LYS A 153 1.45 -13.75 6.90
CA LYS A 153 2.71 -13.56 7.62
C LYS A 153 2.72 -14.31 8.95
N GLY A 154 3.82 -15.01 9.22
CA GLY A 154 4.05 -15.84 10.40
C GLY A 154 3.47 -17.26 10.29
N SER A 155 2.70 -17.58 9.24
CA SER A 155 2.20 -18.94 9.05
C SER A 155 3.32 -19.88 8.63
N LYS A 156 3.30 -21.08 9.20
CA LYS A 156 4.12 -22.20 8.75
C LYS A 156 3.46 -22.86 7.57
N TYR A 157 4.22 -23.18 6.52
CA TYR A 157 3.68 -23.91 5.38
C TYR A 157 4.68 -24.91 4.81
N ARG A 158 4.14 -25.99 4.24
CA ARG A 158 4.91 -27.07 3.62
C ARG A 158 4.07 -27.77 2.57
N VAL A 159 4.69 -28.06 1.43
CA VAL A 159 4.14 -28.97 0.41
C VAL A 159 4.93 -30.27 0.46
N SER A 160 4.25 -31.39 0.60
CA SER A 160 4.91 -32.69 0.84
C SER A 160 4.15 -33.85 0.21
N GLY A 161 4.82 -35.00 0.16
CA GLY A 161 4.29 -36.24 -0.39
C GLY A 161 4.46 -36.34 -1.90
N GLY A 162 3.67 -37.20 -2.51
CA GLY A 162 3.81 -37.57 -3.90
C GLY A 162 4.87 -38.66 -4.07
N HIS A 163 4.47 -39.74 -4.72
CA HIS A 163 5.34 -40.85 -5.13
C HIS A 163 6.51 -40.35 -6.02
N GLN A 164 7.53 -41.18 -6.24
CA GLN A 164 8.72 -40.85 -7.05
C GLN A 164 8.39 -40.39 -8.50
N ASN A 165 7.19 -40.68 -8.98
CA ASN A 165 6.72 -40.32 -10.33
C ASN A 165 5.86 -39.05 -10.35
N VAL A 166 5.58 -38.42 -9.21
CA VAL A 166 4.84 -37.16 -9.13
C VAL A 166 5.84 -36.00 -9.07
N VAL A 167 5.74 -35.10 -10.04
CA VAL A 167 6.42 -33.80 -9.99
C VAL A 167 5.56 -32.86 -9.18
N ILE A 168 6.19 -32.15 -8.23
CA ILE A 168 5.57 -31.06 -7.49
C ILE A 168 6.57 -29.92 -7.47
N ASP A 169 6.22 -28.81 -8.12
CA ASP A 169 6.99 -27.58 -8.09
C ASP A 169 6.12 -26.47 -7.53
N TYR A 170 6.70 -25.65 -6.66
CA TYR A 170 5.98 -24.53 -6.09
C TYR A 170 6.89 -23.40 -5.65
N ASN A 171 6.27 -22.24 -5.54
CA ASN A 171 6.91 -21.02 -5.14
C ASN A 171 6.08 -20.34 -4.05
N PHE A 172 6.75 -19.55 -3.23
CA PHE A 172 6.12 -18.51 -2.44
C PHE A 172 6.18 -17.20 -3.22
N VAL A 173 5.07 -16.47 -3.25
CA VAL A 173 4.96 -15.16 -3.90
C VAL A 173 4.48 -14.17 -2.86
N PRO A 174 5.34 -13.26 -2.38
CA PRO A 174 4.95 -12.29 -1.37
C PRO A 174 3.92 -11.31 -1.94
N SER A 175 2.96 -10.89 -1.13
CA SER A 175 2.27 -9.62 -1.33
C SER A 175 3.07 -8.49 -0.67
N ILE A 176 2.93 -7.27 -1.18
CA ILE A 176 3.76 -6.11 -0.79
C ILE A 176 3.69 -5.85 0.72
#